data_AF-A0A2J7ZHC4-F1
#
_entry.id   AF-A0A2J7ZHC4-F1
#
_cell.length_a   1.000
_cell.length_b   1.000
_cell.length_c   1.000
_cell.angle_alpha   90.00
_cell.angle_beta   90.00
_cell.angle_gamma   90.00
#
_symmetry.space_group_name_H-M   'P 1'
#
loop_
_entity.id
_entity.type
_entity.pdbx_description
1 polymer ?
#
loop_
_entity_poly.entity_id
_entity_poly.type
_entity_poly.pdbx_seq_one_letter_code
_entity_poly.pdbx_strand_id
1 'polypeptide(L)'
;ALERTLFEYDMSLPGVVVAPQLGGMTVGAAVVTSAHGSSLVGPAGIASFLQSALLVDGTGDVHALDAPGDLLEGSLGMLGVVTEVTLYVQRKKKMAVRLLQSEDFDLVADLRDIIDNSEALALDVTWNPTAGMYQARVWHETDAASVGDARNVVLQPPADWLEQLGERVHHDQLDVHDRLGHMCEVIGEMSHFPYFEHSPDQQPDETTPPDTAIGWINHMASASCASAAAPTPGSAASKSGLPAPAPPCLLGSAKWTPYELAIPSQDFSSWLADARAVLRHARGCPPFVLTFRFVGESDAPLALSSGRQVVAIELSTLSSGQPGAEVLPLKFARLHEELLQV
;
A
#
# COMPACT_ATOMS: atom_id res chain seq x y z
N ALA A 1 0.50 3.44 -14.96
CA ALA A 1 0.59 3.38 -16.43
C ALA A 1 0.53 1.93 -16.90
N LEU A 2 1.47 1.07 -16.47
CA LEU A 2 1.47 -0.36 -16.77
C LEU A 2 0.10 -1.04 -16.53
N GLU A 3 -0.45 -0.94 -15.31
CA GLU A 3 -1.75 -1.55 -14.96
C GLU A 3 -2.90 -1.11 -15.88
N ARG A 4 -2.95 0.18 -16.24
CA ARG A 4 -3.94 0.69 -17.20
C ARG A 4 -3.76 0.06 -18.58
N THR A 5 -2.52 0.00 -19.06
CA THR A 5 -2.22 -0.65 -20.34
C THR A 5 -2.57 -2.13 -20.29
N LEU A 6 -2.22 -2.86 -19.23
CA LEU A 6 -2.61 -4.27 -19.10
C LEU A 6 -4.13 -4.43 -19.14
N PHE A 7 -4.86 -3.58 -18.41
CA PHE A 7 -6.32 -3.58 -18.40
C PHE A 7 -6.93 -3.39 -19.80
N GLU A 8 -6.38 -2.47 -20.60
CA GLU A 8 -6.79 -2.21 -22.00
C GLU A 8 -6.58 -3.43 -22.92
N TYR A 9 -5.62 -4.29 -22.60
CA TYR A 9 -5.34 -5.54 -23.33
C TYR A 9 -5.97 -6.78 -22.68
N ASP A 10 -6.94 -6.62 -21.77
CA ASP A 10 -7.57 -7.72 -21.03
C ASP A 10 -6.60 -8.54 -20.16
N MET A 11 -5.54 -7.90 -19.67
CA MET A 11 -4.48 -8.49 -18.86
C MET A 11 -4.35 -7.83 -17.48
N SER A 12 -3.69 -8.51 -16.57
CA SER A 12 -3.25 -7.98 -15.27
C SER A 12 -1.94 -8.63 -14.86
N LEU A 13 -1.26 -8.03 -13.88
CA LEU A 13 -0.18 -8.73 -13.20
C LEU A 13 -0.75 -9.93 -12.41
N PRO A 14 0.03 -11.01 -12.23
CA PRO A 14 -0.34 -12.12 -11.38
C PRO A 14 -0.27 -11.76 -9.90
N GLY A 15 -0.92 -12.57 -9.07
CA GLY A 15 -1.08 -12.28 -7.65
C GLY A 15 -2.11 -11.17 -7.39
N VAL A 16 -2.45 -10.98 -6.12
CA VAL A 16 -3.35 -9.88 -5.68
C VAL A 16 -2.60 -8.56 -5.57
N VAL A 17 -1.29 -8.59 -5.83
CA VAL A 17 -0.41 -7.45 -5.80
C VAL A 17 0.35 -7.40 -7.10
N VAL A 18 0.18 -6.32 -7.86
CA VAL A 18 1.31 -5.42 -8.18
C VAL A 18 0.70 -4.11 -8.66
N ALA A 19 0.35 -3.27 -7.69
CA ALA A 19 0.82 -1.91 -7.77
C ALA A 19 1.21 -1.56 -6.34
N PRO A 20 2.44 -1.09 -6.09
CA PRO A 20 2.69 -0.33 -4.87
C PRO A 20 1.53 0.64 -4.69
N GLN A 21 0.96 0.73 -3.48
CA GLN A 21 -0.15 1.66 -3.20
C GLN A 21 0.17 3.09 -3.65
N LEU A 22 1.47 3.39 -3.83
CA LEU A 22 1.99 4.59 -4.43
C LEU A 22 2.07 4.47 -5.97
N GLY A 23 1.01 4.91 -6.64
CA GLY A 23 1.07 5.22 -8.06
C GLY A 23 2.17 6.27 -8.35
N GLY A 24 3.13 5.92 -9.21
CA GLY A 24 4.25 6.81 -9.58
C GLY A 24 5.62 6.13 -9.54
N MET A 25 5.74 4.99 -8.86
CA MET A 25 6.94 4.16 -8.88
C MET A 25 7.18 3.57 -10.28
N THR A 26 8.43 3.57 -10.75
CA THR A 26 8.78 2.87 -11.99
C THR A 26 8.86 1.37 -11.75
N VAL A 27 8.60 0.57 -12.79
CA VAL A 27 8.70 -0.90 -12.70
C VAL A 27 10.11 -1.33 -12.29
N GLY A 28 11.15 -0.70 -12.85
CA GLY A 28 12.54 -0.97 -12.48
C GLY A 28 12.82 -0.68 -11.00
N ALA A 29 12.33 0.45 -10.47
CA ALA A 29 12.45 0.76 -9.05
C ALA A 29 11.73 -0.28 -8.19
N ALA A 30 10.49 -0.63 -8.54
CA ALA A 30 9.70 -1.63 -7.84
C ALA A 30 10.42 -2.98 -7.77
N VAL A 31 11.06 -3.41 -8.85
CA VAL A 31 11.88 -4.63 -8.89
C VAL A 31 13.06 -4.53 -7.92
N VAL A 32 13.91 -3.50 -8.08
CA VAL A 32 15.18 -3.46 -7.35
C VAL A 32 15.01 -3.16 -5.86
N THR A 33 13.88 -2.60 -5.45
CA THR A 33 13.55 -2.39 -4.03
C THR A 33 12.76 -3.53 -3.41
N SER A 34 12.51 -4.65 -4.14
CA SER A 34 11.64 -5.75 -3.68
C SER A 34 10.23 -5.24 -3.32
N ALA A 35 9.67 -4.36 -4.14
CA ALA A 35 8.31 -3.88 -3.93
C ALA A 35 7.31 -5.03 -4.03
N HIS A 36 6.43 -5.08 -3.05
CA HIS A 36 5.45 -6.15 -2.88
C HIS A 36 4.11 -5.57 -2.41
N GLY A 37 3.18 -6.47 -2.12
CA GLY A 37 1.97 -6.15 -1.37
C GLY A 37 1.64 -7.32 -0.48
N SER A 38 0.38 -7.77 -0.45
CA SER A 38 -0.03 -8.96 0.30
C SER A 38 -0.51 -10.11 -0.57
N SER A 39 -0.12 -11.34 -0.23
CA SER A 39 -0.58 -12.59 -0.84
C SER A 39 -0.50 -13.73 0.17
N LEU A 40 -1.53 -14.57 0.23
CA LEU A 40 -1.58 -15.76 1.08
C LEU A 40 -1.29 -17.05 0.30
N VAL A 41 -1.35 -17.01 -1.04
CA VAL A 41 -1.34 -18.21 -1.89
C VAL A 41 -0.18 -18.28 -2.89
N GLY A 42 0.73 -17.30 -2.88
CA GLY A 42 1.82 -17.21 -3.84
C GLY A 42 2.71 -15.98 -3.64
N PRO A 43 3.66 -15.72 -4.55
CA PRO A 43 4.55 -14.56 -4.44
C PRO A 43 3.76 -13.25 -4.44
N ALA A 44 4.20 -12.30 -3.62
CA ALA A 44 3.63 -10.95 -3.52
C ALA A 44 4.53 -9.87 -4.14
N GLY A 45 5.76 -10.23 -4.49
CA GLY A 45 6.77 -9.32 -5.05
C GLY A 45 6.72 -9.24 -6.57
N ILE A 46 6.92 -8.04 -7.12
CA ILE A 46 6.94 -7.84 -8.58
C ILE A 46 8.06 -8.62 -9.28
N ALA A 47 9.18 -8.84 -8.58
CA ALA A 47 10.34 -9.53 -9.13
C ALA A 47 10.07 -10.99 -9.46
N SER A 48 9.13 -11.63 -8.75
CA SER A 48 8.70 -13.01 -9.02
C SER A 48 7.99 -13.17 -10.37
N PHE A 49 7.57 -12.06 -11.00
CA PHE A 49 6.96 -12.07 -12.32
C PHE A 49 7.94 -11.70 -13.44
N LEU A 50 9.22 -11.46 -13.13
CA LEU A 50 10.22 -11.17 -14.15
C LEU A 50 10.60 -12.43 -14.94
N GLN A 51 10.46 -12.32 -16.26
CA GLN A 51 10.94 -13.34 -17.20
C GLN A 51 12.34 -13.00 -17.70
N SER A 52 12.61 -11.73 -17.98
CA SER A 52 13.93 -11.25 -18.41
C SER A 52 14.12 -9.77 -18.09
N ALA A 53 15.38 -9.33 -18.11
CA ALA A 53 15.73 -7.91 -17.98
C ALA A 53 16.99 -7.57 -18.79
N LEU A 54 17.09 -6.30 -19.20
CA LEU A 54 18.34 -5.70 -19.67
C LEU A 54 18.90 -4.80 -18.57
N LEU A 55 20.17 -5.03 -18.24
CA LEU A 55 20.91 -4.30 -17.21
C LEU A 55 22.15 -3.65 -17.84
N VAL A 56 22.36 -2.37 -17.59
CA VAL A 56 23.62 -1.68 -17.91
C VAL A 56 24.43 -1.53 -16.64
N ASP A 57 25.61 -2.13 -16.58
CA ASP A 57 26.44 -2.13 -15.38
C ASP A 57 27.31 -0.86 -15.25
N GLY A 58 28.23 -0.87 -14.27
CA GLY A 58 29.15 0.24 -14.02
C GLY A 58 30.24 0.45 -15.07
N THR A 59 30.47 -0.49 -15.99
CA THR A 59 31.39 -0.33 -17.13
C THR A 59 30.68 0.19 -18.38
N GLY A 60 29.34 0.17 -18.38
CA GLY A 60 28.51 0.52 -19.51
C GLY A 60 28.18 -0.68 -20.40
N ASP A 61 28.54 -1.89 -19.99
CA ASP A 61 28.21 -3.11 -20.72
C ASP A 61 26.74 -3.49 -20.49
N VAL A 62 26.10 -4.00 -21.55
CA VAL A 62 24.69 -4.43 -21.52
C VAL A 62 24.64 -5.93 -21.26
N HIS A 63 23.96 -6.30 -20.18
CA HIS A 63 23.71 -7.68 -19.79
C HIS A 63 22.26 -8.03 -20.03
N ALA A 64 22.03 -9.08 -20.83
CA ALA A 64 20.74 -9.74 -20.92
C ALA A 64 20.64 -10.81 -19.85
N LEU A 65 19.63 -10.71 -19.00
CA LEU A 65 19.42 -11.60 -17.87
C LEU A 65 18.14 -12.41 -18.09
N ASP A 66 18.26 -13.74 -18.02
CA ASP A 66 17.13 -14.66 -18.05
C ASP A 66 16.71 -15.01 -16.61
N ALA A 67 15.40 -14.91 -16.32
CA ALA A 67 14.82 -15.09 -14.98
C ALA A 67 15.56 -14.30 -13.87
N PRO A 68 15.67 -12.97 -13.99
CA PRO A 68 16.56 -12.16 -13.14
C PRO A 68 16.00 -11.87 -11.74
N GLY A 69 14.87 -12.47 -11.34
CA GLY A 69 14.18 -12.18 -10.08
C GLY A 69 15.13 -12.23 -8.89
N ASP A 70 15.80 -13.37 -8.70
CA ASP A 70 16.69 -13.61 -7.56
C ASP A 70 17.91 -12.68 -7.50
N LEU A 71 18.33 -12.16 -8.67
CA LEU A 71 19.48 -11.27 -8.80
C LEU A 71 19.09 -9.81 -8.56
N LEU A 72 17.95 -9.38 -9.11
CA LEU A 72 17.56 -7.98 -9.10
C LEU A 72 16.72 -7.61 -7.87
N GLU A 73 15.96 -8.55 -7.31
CA GLU A 73 15.10 -8.29 -6.16
C GLU A 73 15.93 -7.86 -4.94
N GLY A 74 15.61 -6.68 -4.40
CA GLY A 74 16.33 -6.11 -3.26
C GLY A 74 17.76 -5.66 -3.58
N SER A 75 18.17 -5.66 -4.85
CA SER A 75 19.52 -5.21 -5.26
C SER A 75 19.76 -3.71 -5.08
N LEU A 76 18.71 -2.92 -4.86
CA LEU A 76 18.74 -1.46 -4.70
C LEU A 76 19.48 -0.73 -5.84
N GLY A 77 19.54 -1.33 -7.03
CA GLY A 77 20.25 -0.77 -8.18
C GLY A 77 21.78 -0.86 -8.09
N MET A 78 22.33 -1.59 -7.12
CA MET A 78 23.78 -1.74 -6.95
C MET A 78 24.47 -2.46 -8.12
N LEU A 79 23.71 -3.24 -8.88
CA LEU A 79 24.21 -4.01 -10.02
C LEU A 79 24.27 -3.20 -11.32
N GLY A 80 23.58 -2.06 -11.39
CA GLY A 80 23.48 -1.25 -12.59
C GLY A 80 22.08 -0.66 -12.80
N VAL A 81 21.84 -0.19 -14.01
CA VAL A 81 20.57 0.40 -14.43
C VAL A 81 19.76 -0.62 -15.22
N VAL A 82 18.60 -1.01 -14.68
CA VAL A 82 17.62 -1.82 -15.42
C VAL A 82 16.94 -0.94 -16.46
N THR A 83 17.15 -1.22 -17.73
CA THR A 83 16.63 -0.40 -18.85
C THR A 83 15.37 -1.01 -19.48
N GLU A 84 15.24 -2.34 -19.43
CA GLU A 84 14.08 -3.07 -19.96
C GLU A 84 13.77 -4.26 -19.06
N VAL A 85 12.49 -4.58 -18.93
CA VAL A 85 12.01 -5.78 -18.23
C VAL A 85 10.91 -6.45 -19.04
N THR A 86 10.88 -7.77 -19.03
CA THR A 86 9.75 -8.57 -19.51
C THR A 86 9.09 -9.22 -18.32
N LEU A 87 7.78 -8.97 -18.16
CA LEU A 87 6.97 -9.52 -17.07
C LEU A 87 6.02 -10.59 -17.59
N TYR A 88 5.88 -11.67 -16.83
CA TYR A 88 4.76 -12.58 -16.96
C TYR A 88 3.47 -11.86 -16.53
N VAL A 89 2.42 -11.99 -17.34
CA VAL A 89 1.10 -11.39 -17.14
C VAL A 89 0.03 -12.47 -17.28
N GLN A 90 -1.13 -12.23 -16.67
CA GLN A 90 -2.29 -13.13 -16.77
C GLN A 90 -3.48 -12.40 -17.40
N ARG A 91 -4.54 -13.15 -17.72
CA ARG A 91 -5.83 -12.55 -18.08
C ARG A 91 -6.35 -11.75 -16.88
N LYS A 92 -6.90 -10.56 -17.12
CA LYS A 92 -7.47 -9.74 -16.03
C LYS A 92 -8.58 -10.50 -15.28
N LYS A 93 -8.64 -10.27 -13.98
CA LYS A 93 -9.60 -10.91 -13.07
C LYS A 93 -10.41 -9.85 -12.32
N LYS A 94 -11.63 -10.23 -11.92
CA LYS A 94 -12.40 -9.47 -10.94
C LYS A 94 -12.11 -10.01 -9.55
N MET A 95 -12.07 -9.08 -8.61
CA MET A 95 -11.88 -9.36 -7.19
C MET A 95 -13.12 -8.91 -6.44
N ALA A 96 -13.51 -9.69 -5.43
CA ALA A 96 -14.39 -9.27 -4.36
C ALA A 96 -13.52 -9.00 -3.12
N VAL A 97 -13.55 -7.77 -2.62
CA VAL A 97 -12.77 -7.37 -1.45
C VAL A 97 -13.71 -7.02 -0.32
N ARG A 98 -13.70 -7.86 0.70
CA ARG A 98 -14.47 -7.65 1.92
C ARG A 98 -13.69 -6.75 2.87
N LEU A 99 -14.33 -5.69 3.33
CA LEU A 99 -13.81 -4.75 4.31
C LEU A 99 -14.31 -5.13 5.69
N LEU A 100 -13.40 -5.55 6.55
CA LEU A 100 -13.68 -5.79 7.96
C LEU A 100 -13.16 -4.63 8.77
N GLN A 101 -13.92 -4.20 9.76
CA GLN A 101 -13.49 -3.21 10.75
C GLN A 101 -13.92 -3.72 12.12
N SER A 102 -12.96 -3.82 13.03
CA SER A 102 -13.19 -4.36 14.37
C SER A 102 -12.27 -3.70 15.39
N GLU A 103 -12.64 -3.85 16.65
CA GLU A 103 -11.77 -3.52 17.78
C GLU A 103 -10.56 -4.45 17.77
N ASP A 104 -9.41 -3.95 18.20
CA ASP A 104 -8.15 -4.69 18.08
C ASP A 104 -7.93 -5.74 19.18
N PHE A 105 -8.79 -5.87 20.19
CA PHE A 105 -8.57 -6.75 21.35
C PHE A 105 -8.11 -8.16 20.96
N ASP A 106 -8.80 -8.78 19.99
CA ASP A 106 -8.56 -10.14 19.49
C ASP A 106 -7.90 -10.19 18.10
N LEU A 107 -7.24 -9.09 17.67
CA LEU A 107 -6.65 -8.93 16.33
C LEU A 107 -5.91 -10.17 15.81
N VAL A 108 -5.02 -10.79 16.59
CA VAL A 108 -4.28 -11.99 16.14
C VAL A 108 -5.21 -13.18 15.88
N ALA A 109 -6.20 -13.39 16.76
CA ALA A 109 -7.14 -14.49 16.63
C ALA A 109 -8.04 -14.27 15.41
N ASP A 110 -8.50 -13.03 15.21
CA ASP A 110 -9.34 -12.65 14.07
C ASP A 110 -8.58 -12.83 12.73
N LEU A 111 -7.32 -12.40 12.66
CA LEU A 111 -6.51 -12.58 11.44
C LEU A 111 -6.23 -14.05 11.15
N ARG A 112 -5.99 -14.87 12.18
CA ARG A 112 -5.83 -16.33 12.00
C ARG A 112 -7.11 -16.96 11.49
N ASP A 113 -8.26 -16.61 12.06
CA ASP A 113 -9.56 -17.11 11.59
C ASP A 113 -9.80 -16.77 10.12
N ILE A 114 -9.51 -15.53 9.72
CA ILE A 114 -9.60 -15.11 8.31
C ILE A 114 -8.67 -15.96 7.45
N ILE A 115 -7.39 -16.08 7.80
CA ILE A 115 -6.40 -16.83 6.99
C ILE A 115 -6.79 -18.30 6.87
N ASP A 116 -7.21 -18.93 7.96
CA ASP A 116 -7.49 -20.37 8.01
C ASP A 116 -8.86 -20.73 7.39
N ASN A 117 -9.84 -19.81 7.41
CA ASN A 117 -11.24 -20.14 7.09
C ASN A 117 -11.88 -19.36 5.92
N SER A 118 -11.20 -18.41 5.26
CA SER A 118 -11.85 -17.56 4.24
C SER A 118 -11.56 -17.88 2.77
N GLU A 119 -10.68 -18.82 2.43
CA GLU A 119 -10.16 -18.99 1.04
C GLU A 119 -9.58 -17.68 0.45
N ALA A 120 -9.16 -16.75 1.30
CA ALA A 120 -8.59 -15.48 0.87
C ALA A 120 -7.29 -15.68 0.07
N LEU A 121 -7.18 -14.96 -1.04
CA LEU A 121 -5.97 -14.92 -1.86
C LEU A 121 -4.95 -13.92 -1.30
N ALA A 122 -5.43 -12.89 -0.60
CA ALA A 122 -4.61 -11.89 0.07
C ALA A 122 -5.35 -11.24 1.24
N LEU A 123 -4.57 -10.64 2.14
CA LEU A 123 -5.06 -9.97 3.34
C LEU A 123 -4.20 -8.74 3.62
N ASP A 124 -4.76 -7.54 3.56
CA ASP A 124 -4.07 -6.34 4.06
C ASP A 124 -4.74 -5.88 5.35
N VAL A 125 -3.96 -5.47 6.34
CA VAL A 125 -4.51 -5.00 7.61
C VAL A 125 -3.94 -3.63 7.92
N THR A 126 -4.81 -2.63 8.13
CA THR A 126 -4.43 -1.34 8.69
C THR A 126 -4.79 -1.34 10.17
N TRP A 127 -3.79 -1.30 11.04
CA TRP A 127 -3.97 -1.24 12.49
C TRP A 127 -3.71 0.18 13.00
N ASN A 128 -4.69 0.69 13.74
CA ASN A 128 -4.61 1.95 14.46
C ASN A 128 -4.66 1.66 15.97
N PRO A 129 -3.51 1.49 16.62
CA PRO A 129 -3.46 1.16 18.04
C PRO A 129 -4.05 2.26 18.92
N THR A 130 -3.99 3.52 18.48
CA THR A 130 -4.53 4.66 19.20
C THR A 130 -6.05 4.63 19.27
N ALA A 131 -6.69 4.24 18.17
CA ALA A 131 -8.14 4.08 18.13
C ALA A 131 -8.59 2.74 18.76
N GLY A 132 -7.67 1.81 19.03
CA GLY A 132 -8.01 0.44 19.44
C GLY A 132 -8.76 -0.31 18.34
N MET A 133 -8.48 0.03 17.08
CA MET A 133 -9.22 -0.48 15.91
C MET A 133 -8.24 -1.00 14.87
N TYR A 134 -8.71 -1.98 14.10
CA TYR A 134 -8.07 -2.34 12.85
C TYR A 134 -9.10 -2.47 11.73
N GLN A 135 -8.61 -2.36 10.51
CA GLN A 135 -9.36 -2.62 9.30
C GLN A 135 -8.62 -3.70 8.51
N ALA A 136 -9.35 -4.67 7.97
CA ALA A 136 -8.79 -5.71 7.12
C ALA A 136 -9.47 -5.72 5.76
N ARG A 137 -8.68 -5.88 4.70
CA ARG A 137 -9.14 -6.08 3.32
C ARG A 137 -8.88 -7.53 2.97
N VAL A 138 -9.95 -8.30 2.83
CA VAL A 138 -9.90 -9.73 2.52
C VAL A 138 -10.24 -9.92 1.06
N TRP A 139 -9.28 -10.43 0.28
CA TRP A 139 -9.38 -10.47 -1.17
C TRP A 139 -9.75 -11.87 -1.68
N HIS A 140 -10.83 -11.96 -2.45
CA HIS A 140 -11.26 -13.18 -3.13
C HIS A 140 -11.34 -12.93 -4.63
N GLU A 141 -10.99 -13.93 -5.42
CA GLU A 141 -11.34 -13.93 -6.85
C GLU A 141 -12.85 -14.13 -7.00
N THR A 142 -13.45 -13.46 -7.97
CA THR A 142 -14.87 -13.64 -8.32
C THR A 142 -15.04 -13.79 -9.83
N ASP A 143 -16.23 -14.20 -10.27
CA ASP A 143 -16.55 -14.28 -11.69
C ASP A 143 -16.36 -12.93 -12.38
N ALA A 144 -15.77 -12.94 -13.58
CA ALA A 144 -15.58 -11.74 -14.39
C ALA A 144 -16.92 -11.05 -14.75
N ALA A 145 -18.02 -11.80 -14.73
CA ALA A 145 -19.38 -11.33 -14.96
C ALA A 145 -20.06 -10.71 -13.72
N SER A 146 -19.48 -10.84 -12.52
CA SER A 146 -20.00 -10.18 -11.31
C SER A 146 -20.14 -8.67 -11.53
N VAL A 147 -21.23 -8.07 -11.06
CA VAL A 147 -21.49 -6.63 -11.20
C VAL A 147 -20.60 -5.85 -10.23
N GLY A 148 -20.03 -4.73 -10.68
CA GLY A 148 -19.12 -3.90 -9.89
C GLY A 148 -17.84 -3.52 -10.63
N ASP A 149 -17.42 -2.27 -10.43
CA ASP A 149 -16.18 -1.68 -10.94
C ASP A 149 -15.62 -0.74 -9.87
N ALA A 150 -15.47 -1.29 -8.66
CA ALA A 150 -14.89 -0.58 -7.54
C ALA A 150 -13.42 -0.23 -7.82
N ARG A 151 -13.01 0.94 -7.36
CA ARG A 151 -11.63 1.44 -7.44
C ARG A 151 -11.08 1.70 -6.04
N ASN A 152 -9.79 1.51 -5.85
CA ASN A 152 -9.14 1.81 -4.59
C ASN A 152 -8.89 3.32 -4.43
N VAL A 153 -9.38 3.87 -3.31
CA VAL A 153 -9.35 5.29 -2.97
C VAL A 153 -8.66 5.53 -1.62
N VAL A 154 -7.83 4.61 -1.14
CA VAL A 154 -7.14 4.72 0.16
C VAL A 154 -6.32 6.01 0.32
N LEU A 155 -5.82 6.59 -0.79
CA LEU A 155 -5.07 7.84 -0.80
C LEU A 155 -5.94 9.09 -1.07
N GLN A 156 -7.25 8.93 -1.24
CA GLN A 156 -8.20 9.99 -1.62
C GLN A 156 -9.30 10.15 -0.57
N PRO A 157 -8.96 10.54 0.68
CA PRO A 157 -9.98 10.86 1.68
C PRO A 157 -10.79 12.11 1.27
N PRO A 158 -11.88 12.44 1.99
CA PRO A 158 -12.73 13.58 1.66
C PRO A 158 -11.95 14.88 1.42
N ALA A 159 -12.34 15.64 0.41
CA ALA A 159 -11.60 16.82 -0.04
C ALA A 159 -11.50 17.91 1.05
N ASP A 160 -12.59 18.15 1.76
CA ASP A 160 -12.68 19.09 2.88
C ASP A 160 -11.77 18.70 4.05
N TRP A 161 -11.60 17.39 4.27
CA TRP A 161 -10.64 16.87 5.24
C TRP A 161 -9.19 17.08 4.78
N LEU A 162 -8.90 16.79 3.50
CA LEU A 162 -7.57 16.98 2.91
C LEU A 162 -7.11 18.45 2.92
N GLU A 163 -8.04 19.40 2.74
CA GLU A 163 -7.75 20.84 2.80
C GLU A 163 -7.25 21.26 4.19
N GLN A 164 -7.74 20.62 5.25
CA GLN A 164 -7.40 20.94 6.64
C GLN A 164 -6.22 20.12 7.18
N LEU A 165 -5.88 19.01 6.53
CA LEU A 165 -4.90 18.05 7.04
C LEU A 165 -3.54 18.70 7.33
N GLY A 166 -2.99 19.48 6.39
CA GLY A 166 -1.66 20.06 6.53
C GLY A 166 -1.53 20.99 7.75
N GLU A 167 -2.57 21.77 8.04
CA GLU A 167 -2.65 22.64 9.22
C GLU A 167 -2.81 21.82 10.50
N ARG A 168 -3.71 20.83 10.52
CA ARG A 168 -3.93 19.96 11.68
C ARG A 168 -2.68 19.19 12.07
N VAL A 169 -1.98 18.61 11.10
CA VAL A 169 -0.70 17.94 11.32
C VAL A 169 0.33 18.94 11.83
N HIS A 170 0.40 20.15 11.25
CA HIS A 170 1.31 21.18 11.76
C HIS A 170 1.03 21.58 13.22
N HIS A 171 -0.24 21.78 13.58
CA HIS A 171 -0.63 22.09 14.96
C HIS A 171 -0.30 20.95 15.93
N ASP A 172 -0.48 19.69 15.54
CA ASP A 172 -0.04 18.55 16.35
C ASP A 172 1.48 18.57 16.57
N GLN A 173 2.27 18.88 15.55
CA GLN A 173 3.72 18.96 15.67
C GLN A 173 4.17 20.05 16.65
N LEU A 174 3.41 21.16 16.74
CA LEU A 174 3.63 22.21 17.73
C LEU A 174 3.13 21.84 19.14
N ASP A 175 2.18 20.91 19.24
CA ASP A 175 1.67 20.39 20.51
C ASP A 175 2.57 19.28 21.08
N VAL A 176 3.69 19.71 21.66
CA VAL A 176 4.73 18.84 22.25
C VAL A 176 4.18 17.90 23.33
N HIS A 177 3.06 18.24 23.95
CA HIS A 177 2.46 17.48 25.05
C HIS A 177 1.14 16.79 24.68
N ASP A 178 0.73 16.88 23.41
CA ASP A 178 -0.54 16.34 22.91
C ASP A 178 -1.75 16.67 23.79
N ARG A 179 -1.86 17.96 24.18
CA ARG A 179 -2.95 18.47 25.02
C ARG A 179 -4.22 18.72 24.23
N LEU A 180 -4.08 19.02 22.96
CA LEU A 180 -5.18 19.35 22.05
C LEU A 180 -5.71 18.11 21.33
N GLY A 181 -4.92 17.04 21.23
CA GLY A 181 -5.35 15.76 20.66
C GLY A 181 -5.61 15.79 19.15
N HIS A 182 -5.06 16.77 18.43
CA HIS A 182 -5.28 16.91 16.98
C HIS A 182 -4.95 15.65 16.20
N MET A 183 -3.87 14.94 16.58
CA MET A 183 -3.51 13.70 15.91
C MET A 183 -4.49 12.57 16.20
N CYS A 184 -5.04 12.50 17.41
CA CYS A 184 -6.08 11.52 17.75
C CYS A 184 -7.30 11.67 16.83
N GLU A 185 -7.72 12.92 16.58
CA GLU A 185 -8.85 13.21 15.69
C GLU A 185 -8.52 12.83 14.24
N VAL A 186 -7.35 13.25 13.72
CA VAL A 186 -6.90 12.93 12.36
C VAL A 186 -6.89 11.42 12.14
N ILE A 187 -6.26 10.68 13.05
CA ILE A 187 -6.08 9.24 12.94
C ILE A 187 -7.40 8.49 13.17
N GLY A 188 -8.25 8.97 14.09
CA GLY A 188 -9.59 8.45 14.30
C GLY A 188 -10.47 8.62 13.05
N GLU A 189 -10.48 9.78 12.42
CA GLU A 189 -11.23 10.03 11.18
C GLU A 189 -10.70 9.18 10.02
N MET A 190 -9.38 9.05 9.87
CA MET A 190 -8.77 8.19 8.84
C MET A 190 -9.22 6.74 8.92
N SER A 191 -9.41 6.20 10.14
CA SER A 191 -9.92 4.85 10.34
C SER A 191 -11.37 4.64 9.94
N HIS A 192 -12.07 5.65 9.42
CA HIS A 192 -13.44 5.54 8.92
C HIS A 192 -13.55 5.80 7.41
N PHE A 193 -12.47 6.18 6.73
CA PHE A 193 -12.54 6.43 5.29
C PHE A 193 -12.70 5.12 4.50
N PRO A 194 -13.55 5.12 3.46
CA PRO A 194 -13.72 3.95 2.63
C PRO A 194 -12.46 3.67 1.83
N TYR A 195 -12.07 2.40 1.73
CA TYR A 195 -10.95 1.98 0.88
C TYR A 195 -11.32 1.92 -0.59
N PHE A 196 -12.60 1.75 -0.90
CA PHE A 196 -13.09 1.57 -2.25
C PHE A 196 -14.26 2.51 -2.53
N GLU A 197 -14.28 3.01 -3.76
CA GLU A 197 -15.39 3.77 -4.30
C GLU A 197 -15.98 2.99 -5.47
N HIS A 198 -17.30 2.89 -5.52
CA HIS A 198 -18.00 2.26 -6.64
C HIS A 198 -18.16 3.27 -7.78
N SER A 199 -17.99 2.82 -9.02
CA SER A 199 -18.29 3.66 -10.19
C SER A 199 -19.75 4.18 -10.11
N PRO A 200 -20.01 5.48 -10.31
CA PRO A 200 -21.35 6.06 -10.21
C PRO A 200 -22.38 5.39 -11.14
N ASP A 201 -21.91 4.86 -12.27
CA ASP A 201 -22.74 4.23 -13.30
C ASP A 201 -23.07 2.76 -12.98
N GLN A 202 -22.54 2.19 -11.91
CA GLN A 202 -22.81 0.83 -11.47
C GLN A 202 -23.40 0.83 -10.08
N GLN A 203 -24.71 0.59 -10.00
CA GLN A 203 -25.33 0.35 -8.70
C GLN A 203 -24.75 -0.93 -8.10
N PRO A 204 -24.50 -0.95 -6.77
CA PRO A 204 -24.14 -2.17 -6.08
C PRO A 204 -25.19 -3.25 -6.35
N ASP A 205 -24.74 -4.45 -6.67
CA ASP A 205 -25.63 -5.61 -6.73
C ASP A 205 -26.18 -5.86 -5.33
N GLU A 206 -27.50 -5.91 -5.17
CA GLU A 206 -28.16 -6.16 -3.89
C GLU A 206 -27.75 -7.50 -3.24
N THR A 207 -27.20 -8.43 -4.03
CA THR A 207 -26.66 -9.70 -3.54
C THR A 207 -25.23 -9.59 -3.01
N THR A 208 -24.52 -8.50 -3.31
CA THR A 208 -23.18 -8.25 -2.77
C THR A 208 -23.31 -7.73 -1.34
N PRO A 209 -22.61 -8.33 -0.36
CA PRO A 209 -22.60 -7.82 1.00
C PRO A 209 -22.20 -6.33 1.03
N PRO A 210 -22.81 -5.51 1.91
CA PRO A 210 -22.58 -4.06 1.93
C PRO A 210 -21.14 -3.67 2.28
N ASP A 211 -20.38 -4.59 2.88
CA ASP A 211 -18.97 -4.47 3.22
C ASP A 211 -18.05 -4.98 2.11
N THR A 212 -18.58 -5.36 0.94
CA THR A 212 -17.82 -5.97 -0.16
C THR A 212 -17.77 -5.08 -1.40
N ALA A 213 -16.55 -4.77 -1.83
CA ALA A 213 -16.28 -4.08 -3.09
C ALA A 213 -15.95 -5.08 -4.19
N ILE A 214 -16.64 -5.00 -5.33
CA ILE A 214 -16.33 -5.81 -6.53
C ILE A 214 -15.74 -4.91 -7.61
N GLY A 215 -14.59 -5.28 -8.15
CA GLY A 215 -13.92 -4.51 -9.19
C GLY A 215 -12.82 -5.30 -9.89
N TRP A 216 -12.25 -4.69 -10.93
CA TRP A 216 -11.10 -5.28 -11.63
C TRP A 216 -9.83 -5.12 -10.81
N ILE A 217 -9.01 -6.17 -10.75
CA ILE A 217 -7.77 -6.15 -9.96
C ILE A 217 -6.87 -4.95 -10.28
N ASN A 218 -6.78 -4.55 -11.56
CA ASN A 218 -5.98 -3.41 -12.00
C ASN A 218 -6.41 -2.09 -11.33
N HIS A 219 -7.71 -1.93 -11.02
CA HIS A 219 -8.29 -0.75 -10.36
C HIS A 219 -8.28 -0.86 -8.83
N MET A 220 -8.37 -2.08 -8.30
CA MET A 220 -8.45 -2.31 -6.86
C MET A 220 -7.06 -2.40 -6.21
N ALA A 221 -6.09 -3.02 -6.86
CA ALA A 221 -4.73 -3.17 -6.31
C ALA A 221 -3.92 -1.86 -6.38
N SER A 222 -4.26 -0.97 -7.33
CA SER A 222 -3.56 0.30 -7.54
C SER A 222 -4.31 1.45 -6.89
N ALA A 223 -3.65 2.15 -5.96
CA ALA A 223 -4.05 3.49 -5.57
C ALA A 223 -3.17 4.49 -6.32
N SER A 224 -3.77 5.54 -6.89
CA SER A 224 -3.00 6.59 -7.54
C SER A 224 -3.45 7.94 -7.05
N CYS A 225 -2.50 8.71 -6.52
CA CYS A 225 -2.57 10.16 -6.46
C CYS A 225 -2.31 10.76 -7.84
N ALA A 226 -2.91 10.21 -8.90
CA ALA A 226 -2.70 10.75 -10.23
C ALA A 226 -3.25 12.17 -10.25
N SER A 227 -2.37 13.16 -10.05
CA SER A 227 -2.62 14.51 -10.54
C SER A 227 -2.97 14.31 -12.01
N ALA A 228 -4.12 14.80 -12.49
CA ALA A 228 -4.38 14.96 -13.91
C ALA A 228 -3.06 15.37 -14.56
N ALA A 229 -2.49 14.46 -15.37
CA ALA A 229 -1.10 14.57 -15.77
C ALA A 229 -0.83 15.97 -16.31
N ALA A 230 0.29 16.59 -15.92
CA ALA A 230 0.73 17.80 -16.60
C ALA A 230 0.68 17.51 -18.11
N PRO A 231 -0.02 18.34 -18.91
CA PRO A 231 -0.27 18.03 -20.31
C PRO A 231 1.07 17.77 -21.00
N THR A 232 1.23 16.57 -21.57
CA THR A 232 2.41 16.23 -22.36
C THR A 232 2.59 17.28 -23.46
N PRO A 233 3.77 17.91 -23.58
CA PRO A 233 4.03 18.85 -24.65
C PRO A 233 4.02 18.08 -25.98
N GLY A 234 2.90 18.17 -26.71
CA GLY A 234 2.72 17.51 -28.00
C GLY A 234 1.41 16.75 -28.20
N SER A 235 0.55 16.56 -27.18
CA SER A 235 -0.79 16.02 -27.45
C SER A 235 -1.64 17.11 -28.09
N ALA A 236 -1.90 16.99 -29.39
CA ALA A 236 -2.77 17.89 -30.13
C ALA A 236 -4.11 18.02 -29.39
N ALA A 237 -4.40 19.24 -28.96
CA ALA A 237 -5.56 19.59 -28.18
C ALA A 237 -6.86 19.11 -28.86
N SER A 238 -7.52 18.12 -28.26
CA SER A 238 -8.95 17.95 -28.42
C SER A 238 -9.62 19.25 -27.93
N LYS A 239 -10.20 20.01 -28.87
CA LYS A 239 -10.89 21.27 -28.60
C LYS A 239 -12.28 21.02 -28.00
N SER A 240 -12.36 20.51 -26.77
CA SER A 240 -13.51 20.71 -25.88
C SER A 240 -13.28 20.01 -24.55
N GLY A 241 -13.09 20.80 -23.50
CA GLY A 241 -12.97 20.32 -22.13
C GLY A 241 -11.55 20.40 -21.62
N LEU A 242 -11.28 21.40 -20.76
CA LEU A 242 -10.15 21.31 -19.84
C LEU A 242 -10.32 20.00 -19.06
N PRO A 243 -9.27 19.18 -18.90
CA PRO A 243 -9.35 18.03 -18.02
C PRO A 243 -9.76 18.52 -16.63
N ALA A 244 -10.72 17.82 -16.00
CA ALA A 244 -11.10 18.12 -14.64
C ALA A 244 -9.83 18.12 -13.75
N PRO A 245 -9.72 19.07 -12.79
CA PRO A 245 -8.62 19.05 -11.85
C PRO A 245 -8.57 17.67 -11.19
N ALA A 246 -7.36 17.18 -10.95
CA ALA A 246 -7.19 15.93 -10.23
C ALA A 246 -7.93 16.00 -8.89
N PRO A 247 -8.56 14.92 -8.44
CA PRO A 247 -9.05 14.86 -7.07
C PRO A 247 -7.87 15.13 -6.10
N PRO A 248 -8.11 15.86 -5.01
CA PRO A 248 -7.10 16.07 -3.98
C PRO A 248 -6.63 14.70 -3.44
N CYS A 249 -5.36 14.62 -3.04
CA CYS A 249 -4.76 13.38 -2.58
C CYS A 249 -3.97 13.58 -1.30
N LEU A 250 -3.93 12.54 -0.47
CA LEU A 250 -3.21 12.52 0.81
C LEU A 250 -1.76 12.96 0.67
N LEU A 251 -1.05 12.44 -0.34
CA LEU A 251 0.36 12.77 -0.60
C LEU A 251 0.59 14.23 -1.02
N GLY A 252 -0.46 14.94 -1.45
CA GLY A 252 -0.40 16.37 -1.76
C GLY A 252 -0.69 17.26 -0.55
N SER A 253 -1.40 16.75 0.46
CA SER A 253 -1.82 17.51 1.64
C SER A 253 -0.91 17.34 2.85
N ALA A 254 -0.22 16.20 2.96
CA ALA A 254 0.75 15.93 4.01
C ALA A 254 1.93 15.12 3.47
N LYS A 255 3.09 15.26 4.13
CA LYS A 255 4.23 14.38 3.86
C LYS A 255 3.95 13.02 4.49
N TRP A 256 3.90 12.00 3.65
CA TRP A 256 3.75 10.59 4.04
C TRP A 256 5.12 9.93 3.98
N THR A 257 5.62 9.45 5.11
CA THR A 257 6.91 8.74 5.17
C THR A 257 6.67 7.30 5.62
N PRO A 258 6.71 6.33 4.70
CA PRO A 258 6.60 4.92 5.05
C PRO A 258 7.95 4.38 5.50
N TYR A 259 7.94 3.59 6.57
CA TYR A 259 9.06 2.76 6.99
C TYR A 259 8.57 1.32 6.99
N GLU A 260 9.30 0.40 6.38
CA GLU A 260 8.88 -0.99 6.29
C GLU A 260 9.94 -1.88 6.94
N LEU A 261 9.47 -2.82 7.75
CA LEU A 261 10.27 -3.90 8.31
C LEU A 261 9.57 -5.22 8.01
N ALA A 262 10.31 -6.33 8.07
CA ALA A 262 9.72 -7.65 7.98
C ALA A 262 10.16 -8.52 9.13
N ILE A 263 9.17 -9.23 9.67
CA ILE A 263 9.37 -10.26 10.68
C ILE A 263 8.92 -11.61 10.11
N PRO A 264 9.51 -12.72 10.54
CA PRO A 264 8.99 -14.03 10.21
C PRO A 264 7.52 -14.15 10.63
N SER A 265 6.67 -14.74 9.78
CA SER A 265 5.23 -14.79 10.03
C SER A 265 4.87 -15.52 11.33
N GLN A 266 5.67 -16.51 11.75
CA GLN A 266 5.51 -17.20 13.03
C GLN A 266 5.71 -16.31 14.26
N ASP A 267 6.47 -15.20 14.13
CA ASP A 267 6.81 -14.30 15.22
C ASP A 267 5.83 -13.10 15.33
N PHE A 268 4.87 -13.00 14.40
CA PHE A 268 3.93 -11.87 14.33
C PHE A 268 3.11 -11.69 15.62
N SER A 269 2.69 -12.79 16.24
CA SER A 269 1.90 -12.72 17.49
C SER A 269 2.71 -12.17 18.67
N SER A 270 3.99 -12.55 18.79
CA SER A 270 4.87 -12.01 19.83
C SER A 270 5.21 -10.56 19.55
N TRP A 271 5.56 -10.23 18.30
CA TRP A 271 5.85 -8.87 17.90
C TRP A 271 4.68 -7.91 18.19
N LEU A 272 3.44 -8.31 17.88
CA LEU A 272 2.26 -7.48 18.17
C LEU A 272 2.07 -7.25 19.67
N ALA A 273 2.38 -8.25 20.51
CA ALA A 273 2.32 -8.09 21.96
C ALA A 273 3.35 -7.08 22.47
N ASP A 274 4.57 -7.13 21.92
CA ASP A 274 5.65 -6.19 22.26
C ASP A 274 5.34 -4.78 21.75
N ALA A 275 4.86 -4.64 20.51
CA ALA A 275 4.39 -3.36 19.97
C ALA A 275 3.30 -2.74 20.86
N ARG A 276 2.32 -3.53 21.32
CA ARG A 276 1.31 -3.06 22.28
C ARG A 276 1.91 -2.63 23.62
N ALA A 277 2.94 -3.31 24.11
CA ALA A 277 3.61 -2.95 25.36
C ALA A 277 4.32 -1.60 25.22
N VAL A 278 5.04 -1.39 24.10
CA VAL A 278 5.69 -0.11 23.76
C VAL A 278 4.65 1.01 23.63
N LEU A 279 3.57 0.77 22.88
CA LEU A 279 2.51 1.75 22.63
C LEU A 279 1.72 2.13 23.88
N ARG A 280 1.57 1.22 24.86
CA ARG A 280 0.95 1.55 26.16
C ARG A 280 1.70 2.62 26.95
N HIS A 281 2.98 2.83 26.65
CA HIS A 281 3.80 3.85 27.27
C HIS A 281 3.90 5.14 26.44
N ALA A 282 3.37 5.14 25.22
CA ALA A 282 3.31 6.34 24.40
C ALA A 282 2.44 7.39 25.09
N ARG A 283 2.97 8.61 25.22
CA ARG A 283 2.17 9.76 25.67
C ARG A 283 1.56 10.40 24.44
N GLY A 284 0.23 10.36 24.35
CA GLY A 284 -0.51 10.94 23.24
C GLY A 284 -0.81 9.94 22.11
N CYS A 285 -1.28 10.46 21.00
CA CYS A 285 -1.71 9.73 19.81
C CYS A 285 -0.60 9.74 18.75
N PRO A 286 0.10 8.62 18.53
CA PRO A 286 1.15 8.57 17.52
C PRO A 286 0.59 8.86 16.11
N PRO A 287 1.32 9.61 15.28
CA PRO A 287 0.85 10.10 13.99
C PRO A 287 1.09 9.07 12.90
N PHE A 288 0.84 7.80 13.23
CA PHE A 288 1.13 6.70 12.34
C PHE A 288 0.06 5.63 12.35
N VAL A 289 -0.03 4.96 11.22
CA VAL A 289 -0.78 3.73 11.02
C VAL A 289 0.19 2.61 10.70
N LEU A 290 -0.11 1.41 11.18
CA LEU A 290 0.66 0.21 10.87
C LEU A 290 -0.11 -0.58 9.81
N THR A 291 0.51 -0.87 8.68
CA THR A 291 -0.06 -1.76 7.66
C THR A 291 0.65 -3.09 7.67
N PHE A 292 -0.07 -4.18 7.82
CA PHE A 292 0.45 -5.53 7.74
C PHE A 292 0.13 -6.13 6.38
N ARG A 293 1.16 -6.67 5.73
CA ARG A 293 1.06 -7.39 4.45
C ARG A 293 1.76 -8.73 4.59
N PHE A 294 1.15 -9.78 4.05
CA PHE A 294 1.68 -11.14 4.13
C PHE A 294 2.44 -11.43 2.84
N VAL A 295 3.71 -11.79 2.97
CA VAL A 295 4.61 -11.97 1.82
C VAL A 295 5.17 -13.37 1.86
N GLY A 296 5.00 -14.08 0.75
CA GLY A 296 5.59 -15.40 0.54
C GLY A 296 7.12 -15.35 0.53
N GLU A 297 7.73 -16.51 0.75
CA GLU A 297 9.18 -16.69 0.68
C GLU A 297 9.72 -16.34 -0.72
N SER A 298 10.88 -15.67 -0.74
CA SER A 298 11.66 -15.39 -1.95
C SER A 298 13.02 -16.09 -1.86
N ASP A 299 13.52 -16.58 -2.99
CA ASP A 299 14.87 -17.15 -3.12
C ASP A 299 15.94 -16.06 -3.29
N ALA A 300 15.54 -14.81 -3.55
CA ALA A 300 16.48 -13.70 -3.71
C ALA A 300 17.20 -13.39 -2.39
N PRO A 301 18.55 -13.34 -2.35
CA PRO A 301 19.31 -13.13 -1.12
C PRO A 301 19.07 -11.78 -0.43
N LEU A 302 18.63 -10.77 -1.20
CA LEU A 302 18.39 -9.42 -0.71
C LEU A 302 16.90 -9.07 -0.61
N ALA A 303 16.00 -10.00 -0.93
CA ALA A 303 14.58 -9.78 -0.73
C ALA A 303 14.23 -9.67 0.75
N LEU A 304 13.19 -8.88 1.04
CA LEU A 304 12.64 -8.73 2.38
C LEU A 304 12.18 -10.09 2.97
N SER A 305 11.71 -10.99 2.11
CA SER A 305 11.24 -12.34 2.45
C SER A 305 12.23 -13.45 2.10
N SER A 306 13.54 -13.15 2.06
CA SER A 306 14.57 -14.13 1.70
C SER A 306 14.53 -15.37 2.60
N GLY A 307 14.24 -16.54 2.00
CA GLY A 307 14.25 -17.84 2.66
C GLY A 307 13.18 -18.06 3.75
N ARG A 308 12.14 -17.21 3.81
CA ARG A 308 11.02 -17.36 4.77
C ARG A 308 9.79 -16.56 4.37
N GLN A 309 8.62 -17.02 4.81
CA GLN A 309 7.42 -16.20 4.83
C GLN A 309 7.55 -15.09 5.88
N VAL A 310 7.11 -13.89 5.53
CA VAL A 310 7.17 -12.73 6.44
C VAL A 310 5.83 -12.00 6.51
N VAL A 311 5.64 -11.30 7.63
CA VAL A 311 4.71 -10.18 7.70
C VAL A 311 5.52 -8.92 7.50
N ALA A 312 5.29 -8.24 6.38
CA ALA A 312 5.82 -6.90 6.14
C ALA A 312 4.94 -5.89 6.90
N ILE A 313 5.60 -5.04 7.68
CA ILE A 313 4.97 -4.09 8.58
C ILE A 313 5.40 -2.70 8.13
N GLU A 314 4.48 -1.99 7.49
CA GLU A 314 4.67 -0.61 7.07
C GLU A 314 4.17 0.32 8.18
N LEU A 315 5.10 1.05 8.79
CA LEU A 315 4.84 2.17 9.66
C LEU A 315 4.77 3.45 8.83
N SER A 316 3.55 3.93 8.60
CA SER A 316 3.31 5.11 7.78
C SER A 316 3.04 6.33 8.63
N THR A 317 3.94 7.31 8.57
CA THR A 317 3.92 8.52 9.39
C THR A 317 3.43 9.72 8.59
N LEU A 318 2.60 10.56 9.21
CA LEU A 318 2.17 11.85 8.68
C LEU A 318 2.99 12.99 9.28
N SER A 319 3.52 13.87 8.43
CA SER A 319 4.19 15.10 8.86
C SER A 319 3.77 16.29 8.01
N SER A 320 3.90 17.50 8.55
CA SER A 320 3.58 18.72 7.80
C SER A 320 4.54 18.90 6.63
N GLY A 321 4.03 19.36 5.49
CA GLY A 321 4.84 19.79 4.34
C GLY A 321 5.41 21.21 4.48
N GLN A 322 5.15 21.90 5.59
CA GLN A 322 5.62 23.27 5.78
C GLN A 322 7.16 23.33 5.97
N PRO A 323 7.83 24.38 5.48
CA PRO A 323 9.28 24.55 5.66
C PRO A 323 9.68 24.49 7.14
N GLY A 324 10.67 23.66 7.46
CA GLY A 324 11.15 23.47 8.84
C GLY A 324 10.45 22.36 9.64
N ALA A 325 9.44 21.70 9.07
CA ALA A 325 8.71 20.57 9.68
C ALA A 325 9.25 19.18 9.27
N GLU A 326 10.45 19.10 8.68
CA GLU A 326 10.92 17.92 7.95
C GLU A 326 11.22 16.69 8.81
N VAL A 327 11.25 16.83 10.14
CA VAL A 327 11.62 15.76 11.07
C VAL A 327 10.35 15.21 11.74
N LEU A 328 10.27 13.89 11.89
CA LEU A 328 9.37 13.23 12.83
C LEU A 328 9.42 14.00 14.16
N PRO A 329 8.28 14.42 14.74
CA PRO A 329 8.30 15.15 16.00
C PRO A 329 9.14 14.40 17.03
N LEU A 330 10.01 15.10 17.74
CA LEU A 330 10.89 14.49 18.75
C LEU A 330 10.10 13.63 19.77
N LYS A 331 8.82 13.98 20.00
CA LYS A 331 7.90 13.21 20.86
C LYS A 331 7.67 11.76 20.37
N PHE A 332 7.87 11.48 19.09
CA PHE A 332 7.66 10.15 18.49
C PHE A 332 8.94 9.50 17.94
N ALA A 333 10.06 10.23 17.85
CA ALA A 333 11.32 9.66 17.37
C ALA A 333 11.76 8.43 18.19
N ARG A 334 11.65 8.52 19.52
CA ARG A 334 11.95 7.39 20.41
C ARG A 334 10.97 6.22 20.26
N LEU A 335 9.68 6.51 20.11
CA LEU A 335 8.66 5.48 19.92
C LEU A 335 8.88 4.72 18.61
N HIS A 336 9.24 5.45 17.55
CA HIS A 336 9.62 4.89 16.27
C HIS A 336 10.85 3.98 16.39
N GLU A 337 11.92 4.45 17.06
CA GLU A 337 13.11 3.63 17.30
C GLU A 337 12.82 2.37 18.15
N GLU A 338 11.98 2.49 19.19
CA GLU A 338 11.60 1.35 20.04
C GLU A 338 10.76 0.32 19.25
N LEU A 339 9.84 0.75 18.38
CA LEU A 339 9.06 -0.14 17.51
C LEU A 339 9.91 -0.85 16.44
N LEU A 340 11.02 -0.25 16.02
CA LEU A 340 11.95 -0.87 15.07
C LEU A 340 12.96 -1.83 15.75
N GLN A 341 13.05 -1.81 17.08
CA GLN A 341 13.98 -2.65 17.85
C GLN A 341 13.35 -3.92 18.44
N VAL A 342 12.01 -3.97 18.52
CA VAL A 342 11.25 -5.15 18.97
C VAL A 342 10.98 -6.11 17.82
#